data_AF-A0A3S8S997-F1
#
_entry.id   AF-A0A3S8S997-F1
#
_cell.length_a   1.000
_cell.length_b   1.000
_cell.length_c   1.000
_cell.angle_alpha   90.00
_cell.angle_beta   90.00
_cell.angle_gamma   90.00
#
_symmetry.space_group_name_H-M   'P 1'
#
loop_
_entity.id
_entity.type
_entity.pdbx_description
1 polymer ?
#
loop_
_entity_poly.entity_id
_entity_poly.type
_entity_poly.pdbx_seq_one_letter_code
_entity_poly.pdbx_strand_id
1 'polypeptide(L)'
;MLHLGLDTVELEGKPFTMHVKEDDQVTPDTLLATADVEQIKDAGKDPVVLTLITNTNDYVANAKNLVKSGDQVEVHHNVFEITTK
;
A
#
# COMPACT_ATOMS: atom_id res chain seq x y z
N MET A 1 0.20 4.47 -5.25
CA MET A 1 1.41 4.42 -4.40
C MET A 1 1.05 3.68 -3.12
N LEU A 2 1.89 2.72 -2.73
CA LEU A 2 1.80 2.03 -1.44
C LEU A 2 2.98 2.47 -0.59
N HIS A 3 2.72 3.00 0.60
CA HIS A 3 3.75 3.33 1.60
C HIS A 3 3.65 2.32 2.75
N LEU A 4 4.74 1.59 3.01
CA LEU A 4 4.76 0.48 3.96
C LEU A 4 5.31 0.94 5.32
N GLY A 5 4.40 1.18 6.27
CA GLY A 5 4.70 1.71 7.60
C GLY A 5 4.95 3.22 7.62
N LEU A 6 5.00 3.83 8.79
CA LEU A 6 5.37 5.23 8.99
C LEU A 6 6.82 5.35 9.47
N ASP A 7 7.58 6.28 8.86
CA ASP A 7 8.98 6.55 9.14
C ASP A 7 9.89 5.29 9.09
N THR A 8 9.53 4.33 8.24
CA THR A 8 10.24 3.04 8.08
C THR A 8 11.48 3.13 7.20
N VAL A 9 11.73 4.28 6.55
CA VAL A 9 12.95 4.55 5.79
C VAL A 9 14.20 4.41 6.68
N GLU A 10 14.09 4.78 7.95
CA GLU A 10 15.17 4.64 8.95
C GLU A 10 15.56 3.19 9.23
N LEU A 11 14.73 2.21 8.84
CA LEU A 11 15.01 0.78 8.97
C LEU A 11 15.88 0.25 7.82
N GLU A 12 16.25 1.11 6.86
CA GLU A 12 17.16 0.79 5.74
C GLU A 12 16.73 -0.46 4.95
N GLY A 13 15.43 -0.70 4.84
CA GLY A 13 14.88 -1.85 4.13
C GLY A 13 14.96 -3.18 4.85
N LYS A 14 15.57 -3.27 6.05
CA LYS A 14 15.76 -4.53 6.81
C LYS A 14 14.49 -5.38 7.00
N PRO A 15 13.31 -4.81 7.33
CA PRO A 15 12.10 -5.61 7.52
C PRO A 15 11.38 -5.92 6.20
N PHE A 16 11.90 -5.51 5.04
CA PHE A 16 11.21 -5.63 3.76
C PHE A 16 12.01 -6.50 2.78
N THR A 17 11.31 -7.37 2.06
CA THR A 17 11.84 -8.10 0.90
C THR A 17 11.01 -7.75 -0.32
N MET A 18 11.65 -7.19 -1.35
CA MET A 18 11.01 -6.87 -2.62
C MET A 18 10.98 -8.11 -3.54
N HIS A 19 9.87 -8.32 -4.22
CA HIS A 19 9.67 -9.41 -5.19
C HIS A 19 9.53 -8.93 -6.63
N VAL A 20 9.54 -7.61 -6.83
CA VAL A 20 9.48 -6.92 -8.12
C VAL A 20 10.62 -5.91 -8.22
N LYS A 21 10.97 -5.50 -9.44
CA LYS A 21 11.91 -4.43 -9.72
C LYS A 21 11.24 -3.28 -10.46
N GLU A 22 11.97 -2.17 -10.59
CA GLU A 22 11.54 -1.05 -11.43
C GLU A 22 11.25 -1.53 -12.86
N ASP A 23 10.25 -0.88 -13.47
CA ASP A 23 9.70 -1.16 -14.80
C ASP A 23 8.99 -2.53 -14.99
N ASP A 24 8.88 -3.37 -13.95
CA ASP A 24 8.07 -4.58 -14.03
C ASP A 24 6.58 -4.25 -14.17
N GLN A 25 5.88 -4.95 -15.07
CA GLN A 25 4.42 -4.93 -15.14
C GLN A 25 3.83 -5.89 -14.10
N VAL A 26 2.82 -5.42 -13.37
CA VAL A 26 2.19 -6.16 -12.27
C VAL A 26 0.68 -6.27 -12.47
N THR A 27 0.08 -7.25 -11.81
CA THR A 27 -1.38 -7.50 -11.79
C THR A 27 -1.89 -7.48 -10.34
N PRO A 28 -3.21 -7.48 -10.10
CA PRO A 28 -3.75 -7.58 -8.74
C PRO A 28 -3.30 -8.82 -7.96
N ASP A 29 -2.83 -9.87 -8.64
CA ASP A 29 -2.36 -11.12 -8.02
C ASP A 29 -0.84 -11.16 -7.82
N THR A 30 -0.12 -10.13 -8.26
CA THR A 30 1.34 -10.08 -8.16
C THR A 30 1.78 -9.73 -6.74
N LEU A 31 2.55 -10.61 -6.09
CA LEU A 31 3.20 -10.33 -4.82
C LEU A 31 4.31 -9.27 -5.03
N LEU A 32 4.13 -8.09 -4.45
CA LEU A 32 5.07 -6.97 -4.63
C LEU A 32 6.23 -7.01 -3.63
N ALA A 33 5.90 -7.19 -2.35
CA ALA A 33 6.85 -7.19 -1.25
C ALA A 33 6.30 -8.01 -0.08
N THR A 34 7.20 -8.50 0.77
CA THR A 34 6.90 -9.05 2.08
C THR A 34 7.49 -8.15 3.16
N ALA A 35 6.75 -7.97 4.26
CA ALA A 35 7.13 -7.12 5.37
C ALA A 35 7.07 -7.91 6.68
N ASP A 36 8.13 -7.84 7.49
CA ASP A 36 8.12 -8.33 8.86
C ASP A 36 7.51 -7.27 9.78
N VAL A 37 6.22 -7.44 10.05
CA VAL A 37 5.42 -6.52 10.86
C VAL A 37 5.94 -6.44 12.30
N GLU A 38 6.47 -7.53 12.85
CA GLU A 38 6.98 -7.54 14.22
C GLU A 38 8.29 -6.76 14.31
N GLN A 39 9.21 -6.92 13.35
CA GLN A 39 10.41 -6.08 13.29
C GLN A 39 10.11 -4.58 13.17
N ILE A 40 9.07 -4.20 12.42
CA ILE A 40 8.65 -2.79 12.32
C ILE A 40 8.19 -2.27 13.68
N LYS A 41 7.35 -3.04 14.40
CA LYS A 41 6.86 -2.68 15.73
C LYS A 41 7.98 -2.64 16.77
N ASP A 42 8.89 -3.61 16.75
CA ASP A 42 10.04 -3.69 17.66
C ASP A 42 10.99 -2.49 17.50
N ALA A 43 11.04 -1.91 16.30
CA ALA A 43 11.77 -0.67 16.03
C ALA A 43 11.00 0.61 16.45
N GLY A 44 9.82 0.48 17.08
CA GLY A 44 8.99 1.60 17.52
C GLY A 44 8.28 2.34 16.40
N LYS A 45 8.06 1.69 15.25
CA LYS A 45 7.41 2.27 14.07
C LYS A 45 5.99 1.73 13.91
N ASP A 46 5.14 2.51 13.27
CA ASP A 46 3.76 2.08 12.95
C ASP A 46 3.75 1.26 11.66
N PRO A 47 3.27 0.00 11.65
CA PRO A 47 3.20 -0.83 10.46
C PRO A 47 2.03 -0.48 9.52
N VAL A 48 1.30 0.62 9.74
CA VAL A 48 0.22 1.08 8.88
C VAL A 48 0.66 1.22 7.41
N VAL A 49 -0.17 0.72 6.50
CA VAL A 49 0.08 0.82 5.05
C VAL A 49 -0.79 1.92 4.45
N LEU A 50 -0.17 2.94 3.87
CA LEU A 50 -0.90 4.00 3.15
C LEU A 50 -1.09 3.60 1.70
N THR A 51 -2.34 3.66 1.22
CA THR A 51 -2.69 3.44 -0.18
C THR A 51 -3.20 4.74 -0.79
N LEU A 52 -2.53 5.23 -1.82
CA LEU A 52 -2.74 6.58 -2.37
C LEU A 52 -2.80 6.58 -3.90
N ILE A 53 -3.63 7.46 -4.47
CA ILE A 53 -3.61 7.81 -5.90
C ILE A 53 -2.88 9.15 -6.04
N THR A 54 -1.64 9.11 -6.52
CA THR A 54 -0.75 10.28 -6.53
C THR A 54 -1.04 11.27 -7.66
N ASN A 55 -1.72 10.83 -8.72
CA ASN A 55 -2.07 11.59 -9.93
C ASN A 55 -3.58 11.84 -10.03
N THR A 56 -4.24 12.08 -8.90
CA THR A 56 -5.70 12.21 -8.80
C THR A 56 -6.26 13.29 -9.72
N ASN A 57 -5.63 14.48 -9.75
CA ASN A 57 -6.11 15.61 -10.55
C ASN A 57 -6.15 15.31 -12.05
N ASP A 58 -5.20 14.51 -12.51
CA ASP A 58 -5.02 14.23 -13.94
C ASP A 58 -5.97 13.12 -14.40
N TYR A 59 -6.17 12.08 -13.58
CA TYR A 59 -6.84 10.86 -14.03
C TYR A 59 -8.18 10.56 -13.37
N VAL A 60 -8.46 11.04 -12.16
CA VAL A 60 -9.67 10.62 -11.41
C VAL A 60 -10.86 11.52 -11.77
N ALA A 61 -11.92 10.93 -12.32
CA ALA A 61 -13.19 11.60 -12.56
C ALA A 61 -14.14 11.46 -11.35
N ASN A 62 -14.16 10.27 -10.74
CA ASN A 62 -15.01 9.96 -9.60
C ASN A 62 -14.41 8.84 -8.74
N ALA A 63 -14.72 8.83 -7.45
CA ALA A 63 -14.37 7.76 -6.51
C ALA A 63 -15.61 7.30 -5.74
N LYS A 64 -15.78 5.98 -5.61
CA LYS A 64 -16.91 5.33 -4.92
C LYS A 64 -16.43 4.17 -4.06
N ASN A 65 -17.32 3.68 -3.19
CA ASN A 65 -17.08 2.50 -2.36
C ASN A 65 -15.79 2.58 -1.52
N LEU A 66 -15.46 3.78 -1.04
CA LEU A 66 -14.31 3.97 -0.15
C LEU A 66 -14.59 3.30 1.19
N VAL A 67 -13.68 2.43 1.62
CA VAL A 67 -13.65 1.92 2.99
C VAL A 67 -13.53 3.06 3.99
N LYS A 68 -14.20 2.92 5.13
CA LYS A 68 -14.23 3.92 6.20
C LYS A 68 -13.35 3.49 7.36
N SER A 69 -12.98 4.46 8.18
CA SER A 69 -12.27 4.18 9.43
C SER A 69 -13.08 3.20 10.30
N GLY A 70 -12.42 2.12 10.73
CA GLY A 70 -13.01 1.05 11.53
C GLY A 70 -13.51 -0.16 10.72
N ASP A 71 -13.61 -0.05 9.39
CA ASP A 71 -13.99 -1.17 8.54
C ASP A 71 -12.87 -2.24 8.56
N GLN A 72 -13.28 -3.51 8.64
CA GLN A 72 -12.37 -4.65 8.48
C GLN A 72 -12.27 -4.98 6.99
N VAL A 73 -11.05 -5.23 6.51
CA VAL A 73 -10.77 -5.63 5.13
C VAL A 73 -10.03 -6.95 5.11
N GLU A 74 -10.21 -7.71 4.03
CA GLU A 74 -9.55 -8.99 3.80
C GLU A 74 -8.67 -8.91 2.54
N VAL A 75 -7.83 -9.93 2.32
CA VAL A 75 -7.02 -10.02 1.10
C VAL A 75 -7.96 -10.03 -0.12
N HIS A 76 -7.61 -9.25 -1.15
CA HIS A 76 -8.42 -9.00 -2.36
C HIS A 76 -9.75 -8.24 -2.14
N HIS A 77 -9.97 -7.66 -0.97
CA HIS A 77 -11.12 -6.78 -0.76
C HIS A 77 -10.96 -5.45 -1.54
N ASN A 78 -12.00 -5.04 -2.26
CA ASN A 78 -12.00 -3.75 -2.98
C ASN A 78 -12.09 -2.59 -1.99
N VAL A 79 -10.99 -1.84 -1.82
CA VAL A 79 -10.92 -0.72 -0.86
C VAL A 79 -11.49 0.61 -1.39
N PHE A 80 -11.49 0.79 -2.70
CA PHE A 80 -12.13 1.91 -3.39
C PHE A 80 -12.30 1.58 -4.88
N GLU A 81 -13.25 2.23 -5.52
CA GLU A 81 -13.46 2.18 -6.97
C GLU A 81 -13.24 3.56 -7.58
N ILE A 82 -12.50 3.60 -8.68
CA ILE A 82 -12.16 4.83 -9.41
C ILE A 82 -12.70 4.76 -10.82
N THR A 83 -13.41 5.82 -11.23
CA THR A 83 -13.67 6.08 -12.65
C THR A 83 -12.64 7.07 -13.15
N THR A 84 -11.92 6.71 -14.21
CA THR A 84 -10.95 7.60 -14.84
C THR A 84 -11.63 8.57 -15.81
N LYS A 85 -10.97 9.70 -16.09
CA LYS A 85 -11.38 10.64 -17.15
C LYS A 85 -11.13 10.09 -18.55
#